data_AF-A0A7J5QJD2-F1
#
_entry.id   AF-A0A7J5QJD2-F1
#
_cell.length_a   1.000
_cell.length_b   1.000
_cell.length_c   1.000
_cell.angle_alpha   90.00
_cell.angle_beta   90.00
_cell.angle_gamma   90.00
#
_symmetry.space_group_name_H-M   'P 1'
#
loop_
_entity.id
_entity.type
_entity.pdbx_description
1 polymer ?
#
loop_
_entity_poly.entity_id
_entity_poly.type
_entity_poly.pdbx_seq_one_letter_code
_entity_poly.pdbx_strand_id
1 'polypeptide(L)'
;MEKEIIKNRQATEMTLIKAVNDIIEESGFEGLGINAVATRAKVSKMLIYRYFNSLDGLIAAYIQQNDYWINFDEELPDTAHLAEFIKQIFKSQITRLRESYTLKRLYRWELTTDNKFVKELRNQREEKGIWLVEAVSKLSKHPRKETAAVASIITAAISYLTLLEENCPVYNGLKIQQESGWEELEEGINLLVDLWLQK
;
A
#
# COMPACT_ATOMS: atom_id res chain seq x y z
N MET A 1 6.79 22.45 29.28
CA MET A 1 8.10 21.92 28.82
C MET A 1 7.95 20.58 28.12
N GLU A 2 7.44 19.53 28.76
CA GLU A 2 7.33 18.18 28.15
C GLU A 2 6.40 18.12 26.92
N LYS A 3 5.21 18.74 27.00
CA LYS A 3 4.29 18.90 25.85
C LYS A 3 4.89 19.68 24.68
N GLU A 4 5.81 20.60 24.96
CA GLU A 4 6.44 21.46 23.95
C GLU A 4 7.57 20.73 23.21
N ILE A 5 8.34 19.90 23.94
CA ILE A 5 9.36 19.01 23.37
C ILE A 5 8.71 17.94 22.49
N ILE A 6 7.59 17.35 22.91
CA ILE A 6 6.83 16.37 22.12
C ILE A 6 6.27 17.01 20.84
N LYS A 7 5.70 18.22 20.93
CA LYS A 7 5.18 18.97 19.78
C LYS A 7 6.29 19.30 18.76
N ASN A 8 7.48 19.68 19.24
CA ASN A 8 8.62 19.98 18.38
C ASN A 8 9.16 18.71 17.69
N ARG A 9 9.18 17.57 18.39
CA ARG A 9 9.54 16.27 17.82
C ARG A 9 8.61 15.88 16.66
N GLN A 10 7.29 15.88 16.89
CA GLN A 10 6.30 15.49 15.87
C GLN A 10 6.38 16.39 14.63
N ALA A 11 6.54 17.70 14.81
CA ALA A 11 6.70 18.64 13.70
C ALA A 11 7.97 18.32 12.89
N THR A 12 9.06 17.95 13.56
CA THR A 12 10.32 17.60 12.89
C THR A 12 10.22 16.26 12.15
N GLU A 13 9.59 15.25 12.75
CA GLU A 13 9.32 13.96 12.10
C GLU A 13 8.50 14.16 10.82
N MET A 14 7.43 14.97 10.89
CA MET A 14 6.59 15.28 9.72
C MET A 14 7.37 16.04 8.64
N THR A 15 8.29 16.94 9.03
CA THR A 15 9.15 17.65 8.07
C THR A 15 10.10 16.70 7.34
N LEU A 16 10.66 15.71 8.04
CA LEU A 16 11.52 14.68 7.44
C LEU A 16 10.73 13.76 6.49
N ILE A 17 9.52 13.36 6.87
CA ILE A 17 8.63 12.53 6.05
C ILE A 17 8.18 13.28 4.80
N LYS A 18 7.83 14.57 4.93
CA LYS A 18 7.54 15.42 3.78
C LYS A 18 8.73 15.55 2.84
N ALA A 19 9.94 15.73 3.38
CA ALA A 19 11.14 15.79 2.55
C ALA A 19 11.40 14.50 1.76
N VAL A 20 11.05 13.33 2.31
CA VAL A 20 11.06 12.07 1.56
C VAL A 20 10.06 12.13 0.39
N ASN A 21 8.82 12.55 0.65
CA ASN A 21 7.81 12.70 -0.40
C ASN A 21 8.28 13.61 -1.54
N ASP A 22 8.74 14.81 -1.19
CA ASP A 22 9.18 15.82 -2.16
C ASP A 22 10.35 15.31 -3.03
N ILE A 23 11.29 14.56 -2.44
CA ILE A 23 12.41 13.97 -3.19
C ILE A 23 11.91 12.87 -4.13
N ILE A 24 10.97 12.04 -3.70
CA ILE A 24 10.42 10.97 -4.54
C ILE A 24 9.66 11.57 -5.74
N GLU A 25 8.88 12.63 -5.53
CA GLU A 25 8.15 13.33 -6.60
C GLU A 25 9.11 13.97 -7.63
N GLU A 26 10.23 14.53 -7.17
CA GLU A 26 11.18 15.20 -8.06
C GLU A 26 12.18 14.27 -8.77
N SER A 27 12.72 13.29 -8.05
CA SER A 27 13.90 12.51 -8.49
C SER A 27 13.71 11.00 -8.38
N GLY A 28 12.52 10.54 -8.01
CA GLY A 28 12.25 9.13 -7.76
C GLY A 28 12.93 8.60 -6.50
N PHE A 29 12.78 7.29 -6.28
CA PHE A 29 13.28 6.62 -5.08
C PHE A 29 14.82 6.57 -5.03
N GLU A 30 15.51 6.57 -6.19
CA GLU A 30 16.98 6.59 -6.24
C GLU A 30 17.59 7.90 -5.72
N GLY A 31 16.81 8.99 -5.72
CA GLY A 31 17.23 10.27 -5.14
C GLY A 31 17.28 10.28 -3.61
N LEU A 32 16.75 9.24 -2.95
CA LEU A 32 16.72 9.17 -1.50
C LEU A 32 18.11 8.88 -0.92
N GLY A 33 18.53 9.75 -0.01
CA GLY A 33 19.76 9.61 0.75
C GLY A 33 19.69 10.42 2.03
N ILE A 34 20.41 10.00 3.06
CA ILE A 34 20.42 10.65 4.38
C ILE A 34 20.71 12.15 4.27
N ASN A 35 21.71 12.52 3.46
CA ASN A 35 22.08 13.91 3.27
C ASN A 35 21.06 14.68 2.42
N ALA A 36 20.49 14.04 1.39
CA ALA A 36 19.47 14.65 0.53
C ALA A 36 18.23 15.03 1.34
N VAL A 37 17.71 14.08 2.12
CA VAL A 37 16.57 14.30 3.01
C VAL A 37 16.87 15.38 4.05
N ALA A 38 18.00 15.30 4.75
CA ALA A 38 18.37 16.28 5.78
C ALA A 38 18.46 17.71 5.22
N THR A 39 19.03 17.84 4.01
CA THR A 39 19.16 19.12 3.30
C THR A 39 17.79 19.66 2.90
N ARG A 40 16.94 18.81 2.32
CA ARG A 40 15.56 19.18 1.91
C ARG A 40 14.72 19.62 3.10
N ALA A 41 14.79 18.87 4.20
CA ALA A 41 14.09 19.17 5.45
C ALA A 41 14.69 20.36 6.22
N LYS A 42 15.88 20.84 5.84
CA LYS A 42 16.64 21.89 6.57
C LYS A 42 16.87 21.54 8.03
N VAL A 43 17.16 20.27 8.32
CA VAL A 43 17.45 19.77 9.67
C VAL A 43 18.75 18.96 9.70
N SER A 44 19.33 18.79 10.88
CA SER A 44 20.51 17.94 11.04
C SER A 44 20.18 16.48 10.70
N LYS A 45 21.04 15.82 9.92
CA LYS A 45 20.95 14.37 9.64
C LYS A 45 20.93 13.50 10.90
N MET A 46 21.45 14.01 12.02
CA MET A 46 21.38 13.32 13.31
C MET A 46 19.94 13.11 13.78
N LEU A 47 19.00 13.96 13.37
CA LEU A 47 17.58 13.81 13.71
C LEU A 47 16.93 12.63 12.98
N ILE A 48 17.42 12.27 11.79
CA ILE A 48 16.99 11.04 11.09
C ILE A 48 17.38 9.81 11.91
N TYR A 49 18.64 9.72 12.34
CA TYR A 49 19.10 8.63 13.21
C TYR A 49 18.36 8.62 14.55
N ARG A 50 18.13 9.80 15.14
CA ARG A 50 17.47 9.93 16.44
C ARG A 50 16.00 9.49 16.42
N TYR A 51 15.26 9.84 15.37
CA TYR A 51 13.81 9.60 15.32
C TYR A 51 13.44 8.33 14.56
N PHE A 52 14.24 7.93 13.57
CA PHE A 52 13.93 6.82 12.68
C PHE A 52 14.99 5.71 12.65
N ASN A 53 16.06 5.84 13.43
CA ASN A 53 17.21 4.93 13.50
C ASN A 53 18.09 4.84 12.24
N SER A 54 17.54 5.06 11.05
CA SER A 54 18.22 4.94 9.75
C SER A 54 17.42 5.60 8.63
N LEU A 55 17.97 5.66 7.41
CA LEU A 55 17.20 6.05 6.22
C LEU A 55 16.04 5.09 5.96
N ASP A 56 16.29 3.78 6.03
CA ASP A 56 15.27 2.74 5.84
C ASP A 56 14.10 2.90 6.84
N GLY A 57 14.41 3.27 8.08
CA GLY A 57 13.37 3.52 9.09
C GLY A 57 12.55 4.77 8.82
N LEU A 58 13.16 5.80 8.23
CA LEU A 58 12.42 7.00 7.82
C LEU A 58 11.54 6.69 6.60
N ILE A 59 12.07 5.94 5.64
CA ILE A 59 11.32 5.45 4.47
C ILE A 59 10.13 4.60 4.95
N ALA A 60 10.36 3.67 5.88
CA ALA A 60 9.30 2.85 6.48
C ALA A 60 8.21 3.68 7.17
N ALA A 61 8.58 4.74 7.90
CA ALA A 61 7.61 5.64 8.51
C ALA A 61 6.80 6.42 7.46
N TYR A 62 7.44 6.87 6.37
CA TYR A 62 6.74 7.48 5.24
C TYR A 62 5.75 6.50 4.60
N ILE A 63 6.18 5.25 4.36
CA ILE A 63 5.34 4.20 3.79
C ILE A 63 4.14 3.93 4.69
N GLN A 64 4.36 3.77 5.99
CA GLN A 64 3.32 3.50 6.95
C GLN A 64 2.19 4.56 6.90
N GLN A 65 2.51 5.83 6.62
CA GLN A 65 1.52 6.90 6.49
C GLN A 65 0.77 6.91 5.15
N ASN A 66 1.29 6.25 4.12
CA ASN A 66 0.76 6.32 2.75
C ASN A 66 0.25 4.97 2.22
N ASP A 67 0.50 3.86 2.92
CA ASP A 67 0.12 2.53 2.47
C ASP A 67 -1.38 2.28 2.63
N TYR A 68 -2.04 1.87 1.55
CA TYR A 68 -3.48 1.63 1.54
C TYR A 68 -3.92 0.53 2.52
N TRP A 69 -3.21 -0.60 2.56
CA TRP A 69 -3.62 -1.75 3.37
C TRP A 69 -3.35 -1.54 4.86
N ILE A 70 -2.24 -0.89 5.21
CA ILE A 70 -1.94 -0.53 6.60
C ILE A 70 -3.01 0.45 7.13
N ASN A 71 -3.37 1.43 6.31
CA ASN A 71 -4.32 2.49 6.69
C ASN A 71 -5.77 2.16 6.35
N PHE A 72 -6.08 0.90 5.99
CA PHE A 72 -7.44 0.48 5.73
C PHE A 72 -8.30 0.63 6.99
N ASP A 73 -9.32 1.48 6.89
CA ASP A 73 -10.23 1.88 7.97
C ASP A 73 -11.71 1.88 7.56
N GLU A 74 -12.04 1.29 6.41
CA GLU A 74 -13.43 1.24 5.92
C GLU A 74 -14.33 0.44 6.87
N GLU A 75 -15.55 0.94 7.06
CA GLU A 75 -16.57 0.27 7.88
C GLU A 75 -17.08 -0.98 7.17
N LEU A 76 -17.22 -2.08 7.94
CA LEU A 76 -17.75 -3.32 7.42
C LEU A 76 -19.24 -3.16 7.07
N PRO A 77 -19.68 -3.66 5.90
CA PRO A 77 -21.07 -3.58 5.49
C PRO A 77 -21.92 -4.62 6.23
N ASP A 78 -23.25 -4.54 6.03
CA ASP A 78 -24.12 -5.69 6.25
C ASP A 78 -23.97 -6.74 5.13
N THR A 79 -24.64 -7.89 5.29
CA THR A 79 -24.59 -8.98 4.31
C THR A 79 -25.16 -8.58 2.94
N ALA A 80 -26.12 -7.66 2.87
CA ALA A 80 -26.75 -7.26 1.62
C ALA A 80 -25.80 -6.44 0.73
N HIS A 81 -24.91 -5.67 1.35
CA HIS A 81 -23.94 -4.80 0.64
C HIS A 81 -22.53 -5.40 0.57
N LEU A 82 -22.32 -6.63 1.06
CA LEU A 82 -21.01 -7.28 1.10
C LEU A 82 -20.37 -7.43 -0.28
N ALA A 83 -21.15 -7.79 -1.31
CA ALA A 83 -20.64 -7.95 -2.66
C ALA A 83 -20.04 -6.64 -3.19
N GLU A 84 -20.79 -5.54 -3.06
CA GLU A 84 -20.34 -4.23 -3.52
C GLU A 84 -19.11 -3.76 -2.74
N PHE A 85 -19.11 -3.95 -1.42
CA PHE A 85 -17.95 -3.63 -0.58
C PHE A 85 -16.67 -4.34 -1.03
N ILE A 86 -16.72 -5.65 -1.30
CA ILE A 86 -15.54 -6.40 -1.75
C ILE A 86 -15.05 -5.89 -3.10
N LYS A 87 -15.96 -5.61 -4.03
CA LYS A 87 -15.62 -5.03 -5.34
C LYS A 87 -14.97 -3.66 -5.20
N GLN A 88 -15.51 -2.80 -4.33
CA GLN A 88 -14.95 -1.47 -4.06
C GLN A 88 -13.57 -1.54 -3.41
N ILE A 89 -13.29 -2.52 -2.55
CA ILE A 89 -11.94 -2.73 -1.99
C ILE A 89 -10.93 -3.00 -3.12
N PHE A 90 -11.24 -3.92 -4.04
CA PHE A 90 -10.31 -4.25 -5.12
C PHE A 90 -10.16 -3.11 -6.12
N LYS A 91 -11.26 -2.43 -6.46
CA LYS A 91 -11.23 -1.19 -7.26
C LYS A 91 -10.34 -0.13 -6.62
N SER A 92 -10.51 0.11 -5.32
CA SER A 92 -9.71 1.06 -4.56
C SER A 92 -8.24 0.69 -4.54
N GLN A 93 -7.91 -0.60 -4.39
CA GLN A 93 -6.52 -1.07 -4.50
C GLN A 93 -5.93 -0.77 -5.88
N ILE A 94 -6.67 -1.04 -6.97
CA ILE A 94 -6.25 -0.73 -8.35
C ILE A 94 -5.96 0.77 -8.48
N THR A 95 -6.93 1.62 -8.14
CA THR A 95 -6.81 3.09 -8.25
C THR A 95 -5.61 3.60 -7.47
N ARG A 96 -5.51 3.24 -6.17
CA ARG A 96 -4.44 3.71 -5.29
C ARG A 96 -3.04 3.33 -5.78
N LEU A 97 -2.86 2.08 -6.25
CA LEU A 97 -1.57 1.62 -6.75
C LEU A 97 -1.21 2.27 -8.09
N ARG A 98 -2.17 2.43 -9.01
CA ARG A 98 -1.89 3.01 -10.33
C ARG A 98 -1.55 4.49 -10.26
N GLU A 99 -2.27 5.24 -9.44
CA GLU A 99 -2.06 6.69 -9.25
C GLU A 99 -0.77 7.00 -8.48
N SER A 100 -0.23 6.03 -7.73
CA SER A 100 0.96 6.25 -6.91
C SER A 100 2.20 5.54 -7.48
N TYR A 101 3.00 6.32 -8.20
CA TYR A 101 4.35 5.91 -8.61
C TYR A 101 5.21 5.48 -7.41
N THR A 102 5.06 6.18 -6.29
CA THR A 102 5.76 5.87 -5.05
C THR A 102 5.38 4.51 -4.48
N LEU A 103 4.09 4.18 -4.41
CA LEU A 103 3.64 2.88 -3.92
C LEU A 103 4.11 1.73 -4.85
N LYS A 104 4.12 1.94 -6.18
CA LYS A 104 4.66 0.94 -7.11
C LYS A 104 6.14 0.66 -6.86
N ARG A 105 6.97 1.70 -6.72
CA ARG A 105 8.40 1.54 -6.41
C ARG A 105 8.64 0.89 -5.06
N LEU A 106 7.83 1.23 -4.07
CA LEU A 106 7.85 0.60 -2.77
C LEU A 106 7.62 -0.90 -2.85
N TYR A 107 6.57 -1.34 -3.55
CA TYR A 107 6.27 -2.77 -3.71
C TYR A 107 7.45 -3.49 -4.36
N ARG A 108 8.14 -2.88 -5.33
CA ARG A 108 9.39 -3.46 -5.88
C ARG A 108 10.53 -3.52 -4.88
N TRP A 109 10.75 -2.44 -4.14
CA TRP A 109 11.81 -2.38 -3.12
C TRP A 109 11.62 -3.46 -2.06
N GLU A 110 10.37 -3.70 -1.65
CA GLU A 110 10.03 -4.78 -0.74
C GLU A 110 10.40 -6.16 -1.31
N LEU A 111 10.18 -6.40 -2.61
CA LEU A 111 10.53 -7.68 -3.24
C LEU A 111 12.04 -7.94 -3.28
N THR A 112 12.85 -6.89 -3.27
CA THR A 112 14.33 -7.00 -3.36
C THR A 112 15.05 -6.79 -2.03
N THR A 113 14.32 -6.49 -0.94
CA THR A 113 14.91 -6.10 0.35
C THR A 113 14.37 -6.97 1.49
N ASP A 114 15.27 -7.49 2.34
CA ASP A 114 14.90 -8.18 3.58
C ASP A 114 15.60 -7.55 4.79
N ASN A 115 14.97 -6.52 5.36
CA ASN A 115 15.44 -5.86 6.58
C ASN A 115 14.31 -5.78 7.63
N LYS A 116 14.65 -5.35 8.85
CA LYS A 116 13.68 -5.28 9.96
C LYS A 116 12.48 -4.38 9.68
N PHE A 117 12.65 -3.32 8.88
CA PHE A 117 11.58 -2.37 8.59
C PHE A 117 10.60 -2.92 7.56
N VAL A 118 11.10 -3.61 6.54
CA VAL A 118 10.25 -4.35 5.59
C VAL A 118 9.43 -5.42 6.32
N LYS A 119 10.04 -6.16 7.25
CA LYS A 119 9.35 -7.16 8.06
C LYS A 119 8.21 -6.54 8.88
N GLU A 120 8.45 -5.38 9.47
CA GLU A 120 7.44 -4.65 10.23
C GLU A 120 6.26 -4.21 9.35
N LEU A 121 6.52 -3.65 8.17
CA LEU A 121 5.47 -3.27 7.21
C LEU A 121 4.63 -4.48 6.76
N ARG A 122 5.29 -5.62 6.50
CA ARG A 122 4.60 -6.88 6.15
C ARG A 122 3.70 -7.36 7.28
N ASN A 123 4.17 -7.32 8.52
CA ASN A 123 3.39 -7.73 9.68
C ASN A 123 2.15 -6.85 9.85
N GLN A 124 2.27 -5.53 9.70
CA GLN A 124 1.12 -4.62 9.80
C GLN A 124 0.07 -4.89 8.71
N ARG A 125 0.51 -5.12 7.47
CA ARG A 125 -0.40 -5.52 6.38
C ARG A 125 -1.03 -6.89 6.63
N GLU A 126 -0.28 -7.85 7.14
CA GLU A 126 -0.79 -9.19 7.47
C GLU A 126 -1.84 -9.14 8.58
N GLU A 127 -1.64 -8.35 9.64
CA GLU A 127 -2.61 -8.15 10.71
C GLU A 127 -3.93 -7.59 10.16
N LYS A 128 -3.86 -6.56 9.30
CA LYS A 128 -5.02 -5.97 8.63
C LYS A 128 -5.69 -6.96 7.68
N GLY A 129 -4.91 -7.68 6.89
CA GLY A 129 -5.40 -8.69 5.95
C GLY A 129 -6.13 -9.84 6.65
N ILE A 130 -5.55 -10.39 7.74
CA ILE A 130 -6.18 -11.43 8.55
C ILE A 130 -7.52 -10.93 9.11
N TRP A 131 -7.55 -9.72 9.68
CA TRP A 131 -8.76 -9.13 10.22
C TRP A 131 -9.87 -9.04 9.15
N LEU A 132 -9.54 -8.53 7.96
CA LEU A 132 -10.52 -8.36 6.87
C LEU A 132 -11.00 -9.72 6.34
N VAL A 133 -10.09 -10.68 6.17
CA VAL A 133 -10.44 -12.06 5.77
C VAL A 133 -11.40 -12.69 6.78
N GLU A 134 -11.16 -12.52 8.08
CA GLU A 134 -12.06 -13.04 9.11
C GLU A 134 -13.43 -12.37 9.08
N ALA A 135 -13.48 -11.05 8.90
CA ALA A 135 -14.73 -10.29 8.80
C ALA A 135 -15.56 -10.73 7.59
N VAL A 136 -14.93 -10.76 6.40
CA VAL A 136 -15.58 -11.17 5.15
C VAL A 136 -16.01 -12.63 5.20
N SER A 137 -15.20 -13.53 5.77
CA SER A 137 -15.57 -14.94 5.97
C SER A 137 -16.81 -15.08 6.86
N LYS A 138 -16.92 -14.31 7.95
CA LYS A 138 -18.10 -14.33 8.83
C LYS A 138 -19.35 -13.78 8.13
N LEU A 139 -19.23 -12.65 7.42
CA LEU A 139 -20.36 -11.99 6.75
C LEU A 139 -20.89 -12.79 5.56
N SER A 140 -20.00 -13.39 4.78
CA SER A 140 -20.35 -14.22 3.62
C SER A 140 -20.72 -15.67 3.98
N LYS A 141 -20.34 -16.13 5.17
CA LYS A 141 -20.45 -17.52 5.64
C LYS A 141 -19.60 -18.52 4.85
N HIS A 142 -18.64 -18.06 4.05
CA HIS A 142 -17.65 -18.93 3.41
C HIS A 142 -16.49 -19.29 4.36
N PRO A 143 -15.84 -20.45 4.17
CA PRO A 143 -14.70 -20.84 4.98
C PRO A 143 -13.53 -19.86 4.89
N ARG A 144 -12.95 -19.48 6.04
CA ARG A 144 -11.76 -18.58 6.12
C ARG A 144 -10.65 -18.96 5.14
N LYS A 145 -10.34 -20.26 5.02
CA LYS A 145 -9.27 -20.75 4.14
C LYS A 145 -9.54 -20.40 2.67
N GLU A 146 -10.79 -20.48 2.25
CA GLU A 146 -11.22 -20.13 0.90
C GLU A 146 -11.20 -18.62 0.69
N THR A 147 -11.78 -17.85 1.62
CA THR A 147 -11.76 -16.38 1.60
C THR A 147 -10.33 -15.85 1.48
N ALA A 148 -9.42 -16.37 2.30
CA ALA A 148 -8.01 -16.01 2.27
C ALA A 148 -7.39 -16.28 0.89
N ALA A 149 -7.60 -17.47 0.32
CA ALA A 149 -7.01 -17.85 -0.96
C ALA A 149 -7.50 -16.95 -2.11
N VAL A 150 -8.81 -16.69 -2.19
CA VAL A 150 -9.39 -15.83 -3.23
C VAL A 150 -8.86 -14.40 -3.10
N ALA A 151 -8.88 -13.83 -1.89
CA ALA A 151 -8.37 -12.49 -1.65
C ALA A 151 -6.87 -12.38 -1.99
N SER A 152 -6.04 -13.35 -1.59
CA SER A 152 -4.61 -13.36 -1.90
C SER A 152 -4.32 -13.45 -3.40
N ILE A 153 -5.08 -14.23 -4.16
CA ILE A 153 -4.88 -14.33 -5.62
C ILE A 153 -5.22 -13.01 -6.29
N ILE A 154 -6.36 -12.40 -5.96
CA ILE A 154 -6.81 -11.15 -6.56
C ILE A 154 -5.85 -10.00 -6.21
N THR A 155 -5.52 -9.84 -4.92
CA THR A 155 -4.61 -8.77 -4.47
C THR A 155 -3.21 -8.92 -5.09
N ALA A 156 -2.68 -10.14 -5.19
CA ALA A 156 -1.38 -10.39 -5.83
C ALA A 156 -1.43 -10.12 -7.34
N ALA A 157 -2.51 -10.48 -8.03
CA ALA A 157 -2.69 -10.18 -9.45
C ALA A 157 -2.74 -8.68 -9.70
N ILE A 158 -3.53 -7.93 -8.91
CA ILE A 158 -3.60 -6.45 -8.98
C ILE A 158 -2.21 -5.85 -8.79
N SER A 159 -1.51 -6.24 -7.72
CA SER A 159 -0.17 -5.74 -7.43
C SER A 159 0.83 -6.08 -8.53
N TYR A 160 0.84 -7.31 -9.05
CA TYR A 160 1.74 -7.68 -10.13
C TYR A 160 1.47 -6.89 -11.41
N LEU A 161 0.20 -6.79 -11.84
CA LEU A 161 -0.17 -6.10 -13.08
C LEU A 161 0.08 -4.59 -13.00
N THR A 162 -0.17 -3.96 -11.84
CA THR A 162 0.15 -2.54 -11.64
C THR A 162 1.64 -2.26 -11.66
N LEU A 163 2.47 -3.20 -11.20
CA LEU A 163 3.92 -3.09 -11.38
C LEU A 163 4.35 -3.38 -12.82
N LEU A 164 3.67 -4.28 -13.51
CA LEU A 164 4.03 -4.68 -14.87
C LEU A 164 3.68 -3.59 -15.89
N GLU A 165 2.59 -2.84 -15.67
CA GLU A 165 2.09 -1.82 -16.61
C GLU A 165 3.15 -0.78 -16.99
N GLU A 166 4.10 -0.46 -16.10
CA GLU A 166 5.15 0.53 -16.39
C GLU A 166 6.09 0.10 -17.52
N ASN A 167 6.23 -1.21 -17.77
CA ASN A 167 7.17 -1.75 -18.76
C ASN A 167 6.49 -2.63 -19.83
N CYS A 168 5.20 -2.93 -19.68
CA CYS A 168 4.47 -3.81 -20.57
C CYS A 168 3.14 -3.16 -21.00
N PRO A 169 2.95 -2.83 -22.29
CA PRO A 169 1.74 -2.16 -22.73
C PRO A 169 0.51 -3.08 -22.73
N VAL A 170 0.72 -4.39 -22.91
CA VAL A 170 -0.36 -5.37 -23.10
C VAL A 170 -0.03 -6.67 -22.36
N TYR A 171 -1.01 -7.20 -21.62
CA TYR A 171 -0.92 -8.51 -20.96
C TYR A 171 -2.16 -9.34 -21.29
N ASN A 172 -1.98 -10.54 -21.86
CA ASN A 172 -3.08 -11.39 -22.32
C ASN A 172 -4.10 -10.68 -23.25
N GLY A 173 -3.67 -9.68 -24.02
CA GLY A 173 -4.54 -8.87 -24.88
C GLY A 173 -5.12 -7.62 -24.22
N LEU A 174 -5.04 -7.50 -22.89
CA LEU A 174 -5.51 -6.34 -22.13
C LEU A 174 -4.49 -5.22 -22.18
N LYS A 175 -4.91 -4.01 -22.55
CA LYS A 175 -4.04 -2.83 -22.64
C LYS A 175 -3.79 -2.22 -21.27
N ILE A 176 -2.94 -2.85 -20.45
CA ILE A 176 -2.73 -2.45 -19.05
C ILE A 176 -2.04 -1.08 -18.86
N GLN A 177 -1.52 -0.45 -19.91
CA GLN A 177 -1.09 0.96 -19.86
C GLN A 177 -2.23 1.98 -20.12
N GLN A 178 -3.43 1.50 -20.43
CA GLN A 178 -4.61 2.31 -20.72
C GLN A 178 -5.71 1.99 -19.72
N GLU A 179 -6.59 2.97 -19.48
CA GLU A 179 -7.71 2.79 -18.55
C GLU A 179 -8.63 1.64 -18.97
N SER A 180 -8.88 1.50 -20.28
CA SER A 180 -9.75 0.44 -20.80
C SER A 180 -9.27 -0.96 -20.41
N GLY A 181 -7.95 -1.20 -20.35
CA GLY A 181 -7.43 -2.51 -19.92
C GLY A 181 -7.70 -2.80 -18.44
N TRP A 182 -7.79 -1.75 -17.61
CA TRP A 182 -8.10 -1.88 -16.20
C TRP A 182 -9.60 -1.95 -15.92
N GLU A 183 -10.42 -1.28 -16.72
CA GLU A 183 -11.88 -1.47 -16.73
C GLU A 183 -12.22 -2.94 -17.04
N GLU A 184 -11.60 -3.53 -18.07
CA GLU A 184 -11.76 -4.96 -18.41
C GLU A 184 -11.27 -5.90 -17.29
N LEU A 185 -10.17 -5.56 -16.60
CA LEU A 185 -9.68 -6.32 -15.44
C LEU A 185 -10.62 -6.22 -14.24
N GLU A 186 -11.15 -5.03 -13.97
CA GLU A 186 -12.10 -4.78 -12.89
C GLU A 186 -13.39 -5.59 -13.10
N GLU A 187 -13.93 -5.62 -14.32
CA GLU A 187 -15.06 -6.46 -14.69
C GLU A 187 -14.79 -7.95 -14.43
N GLY A 188 -13.60 -8.43 -14.81
CA GLY A 188 -13.18 -9.81 -14.53
C GLY A 188 -13.08 -10.12 -13.03
N ILE A 189 -12.52 -9.20 -12.24
CA ILE A 189 -12.45 -9.34 -10.78
C ILE A 189 -13.86 -9.34 -10.17
N ASN A 190 -14.74 -8.45 -10.62
CA ASN A 190 -16.13 -8.37 -10.16
C ASN A 190 -16.89 -9.68 -10.42
N LEU A 191 -16.69 -10.29 -11.60
CA LEU A 191 -17.25 -11.60 -11.93
C LEU A 191 -16.72 -12.69 -10.98
N LEU A 192 -15.42 -12.72 -10.68
CA LEU A 192 -14.84 -13.69 -9.74
C LEU A 192 -15.44 -13.54 -8.33
N VAL A 193 -15.64 -12.31 -7.87
CA VAL A 193 -16.29 -12.03 -6.58
C VAL A 193 -17.74 -12.52 -6.58
N ASP A 194 -18.50 -12.24 -7.63
CA ASP A 194 -19.90 -12.67 -7.74
C ASP A 194 -20.04 -14.20 -7.75
N LEU A 195 -19.19 -14.90 -8.53
CA LEU A 195 -19.17 -16.35 -8.58
C LEU A 195 -18.79 -16.97 -7.24
N TRP A 196 -17.83 -16.37 -6.54
CA TRP A 196 -17.41 -16.84 -5.22
C TRP A 196 -18.55 -16.72 -4.19
N LEU A 197 -19.27 -15.59 -4.17
CA LEU A 197 -20.37 -15.33 -3.24
C LEU A 197 -21.63 -16.17 -3.50
N GLN A 198 -21.82 -16.67 -4.72
CA GLN A 198 -22.98 -17.51 -5.09
C GLN A 198 -22.83 -18.98 -4.66
N LYS A 199 -21.63 -19.40 -4.25
CA LYS A 199 -21.30 -20.79 -3.92
C LYS A 199 -21.88 -21.24 -2.58
#